data_AF-A0A2V7ZUM8-F1
#
_entry.id   AF-A0A2V7ZUM8-F1
#
_cell.length_a   1.000
_cell.length_b   1.000
_cell.length_c   1.000
_cell.angle_alpha   90.00
_cell.angle_beta   90.00
_cell.angle_gamma   90.00
#
_symmetry.space_group_name_H-M   'P 1'
#
loop_
_entity.id
_entity.type
_entity.pdbx_description
1 polymer ?
#
loop_
_entity_poly.entity_id
_entity_poly.type
_entity_poly.pdbx_seq_one_letter_code
_entity_poly.pdbx_strand_id
1 'polypeptide(L)'
;MSSRSGDIACYFQYTPNDVYDVDGTDENVLADIEIDGRLREVMIQANKNGFMYVLDRRNCTLIAANPYVKVNWASRIDLTTGRPVLTDVYKRFLAGEEVEIWPSRGTNAVPIAFDPNTGLVYASTWDVPRVQKISAPKPEVLGANSTGVTSRIPPVRPGDVLGHFVAINPLTGEKKWEVPLTDFPGSAGMLATGGG
;
A
#
# COMPACT_ATOMS: atom_id res chain seq x y z
N MET A 1 15.68 -3.25 12.54
CA MET A 1 16.34 -4.15 13.50
C MET A 1 17.83 -3.83 13.55
N SER A 2 18.48 -4.05 14.68
CA SER A 2 19.94 -4.00 14.80
C SER A 2 20.57 -5.03 13.88
N SER A 3 21.49 -4.62 13.01
CA SER A 3 22.20 -5.54 12.12
C SER A 3 23.14 -6.50 12.85
N ARG A 4 23.48 -6.21 14.11
CA ARG A 4 24.40 -7.04 14.91
C ARG A 4 23.66 -8.05 15.79
N SER A 5 22.56 -7.63 16.42
CA SER A 5 21.86 -8.44 17.43
C SER A 5 20.50 -8.96 16.98
N GLY A 6 19.90 -8.38 15.93
CA GLY A 6 18.53 -8.69 15.53
C GLY A 6 17.45 -7.98 16.36
N ASP A 7 17.83 -7.22 17.40
CA ASP A 7 16.87 -6.51 18.25
C ASP A 7 16.03 -5.51 17.44
N ILE A 8 14.75 -5.43 17.76
CA ILE A 8 13.82 -4.46 17.15
C ILE A 8 14.15 -3.06 17.70
N ALA A 9 14.58 -2.17 16.82
CA ALA A 9 14.84 -0.76 17.18
C ALA A 9 13.54 0.05 17.27
N CYS A 10 12.65 -0.13 16.29
CA CYS A 10 11.31 0.44 16.25
C CYS A 10 10.45 -0.38 15.28
N TYR A 11 9.13 -0.19 15.31
CA TYR A 11 8.19 -0.76 14.35
C TYR A 11 7.01 0.18 14.13
N PHE A 12 6.36 0.04 12.98
CA PHE A 12 5.08 0.68 12.67
C PHE A 12 4.14 -0.39 12.11
N GLN A 13 2.90 -0.46 12.60
CA GLN A 13 1.92 -1.44 12.15
C GLN A 13 0.95 -0.78 11.15
N TYR A 14 1.16 -1.01 9.85
CA TYR A 14 0.39 -0.39 8.77
C TYR A 14 -1.12 -0.73 8.81
N THR A 15 -1.43 -2.01 9.01
CA THR A 15 -2.81 -2.52 9.02
C THR A 15 -3.05 -3.38 10.28
N PRO A 16 -3.46 -2.78 11.41
CA PRO A 16 -3.80 -3.54 12.62
C PRO A 16 -5.00 -4.45 12.39
N ASN A 17 -4.89 -5.73 12.80
CA ASN A 17 -5.92 -6.75 12.61
C ASN A 17 -6.39 -6.86 11.14
N ASP A 18 -5.44 -7.08 10.23
CA ASP A 18 -5.75 -7.26 8.82
C ASP A 18 -6.74 -8.41 8.59
N VAL A 19 -7.75 -8.14 7.77
CA VAL A 19 -8.80 -9.08 7.36
C VAL A 19 -8.90 -9.17 5.83
N TYR A 20 -8.03 -8.45 5.11
CA TYR A 20 -8.14 -8.26 3.67
C TYR A 20 -6.96 -8.78 2.89
N ASP A 21 -5.95 -9.44 3.49
CA ASP A 21 -4.73 -9.85 2.78
C ASP A 21 -4.06 -8.60 2.14
N VAL A 22 -3.74 -7.61 2.97
CA VAL A 22 -2.97 -6.42 2.59
C VAL A 22 -1.65 -6.37 3.35
N ASP A 23 -0.80 -7.33 3.02
CA ASP A 23 0.56 -7.52 3.55
C ASP A 23 1.36 -6.22 3.56
N GLY A 24 2.11 -5.98 4.63
CA GLY A 24 3.01 -4.83 4.76
C GLY A 24 4.46 -5.13 4.43
N THR A 25 4.69 -5.98 3.43
CA THR A 25 6.02 -6.52 3.08
C THR A 25 6.69 -5.81 1.91
N ASP A 26 6.07 -4.75 1.38
CA ASP A 26 6.63 -3.93 0.31
C ASP A 26 7.96 -3.29 0.77
N GLU A 27 8.83 -2.96 -0.19
CA GLU A 27 10.14 -2.40 0.10
C GLU A 27 10.06 -1.06 0.85
N ASN A 28 11.12 -0.74 1.58
CA ASN A 28 11.27 0.56 2.22
C ASN A 28 12.38 1.33 1.49
N VAL A 29 12.00 2.33 0.69
CA VAL A 29 12.97 3.22 0.05
C VAL A 29 13.47 4.22 1.07
N LEU A 30 14.78 4.21 1.31
CA LEU A 30 15.43 5.15 2.20
C LEU A 30 15.81 6.41 1.42
N ALA A 31 15.36 7.57 1.89
CA ALA A 31 15.62 8.85 1.24
C ALA A 31 15.84 9.95 2.28
N ASP A 32 16.44 11.06 1.85
CA ASP A 32 16.49 12.30 2.62
C ASP A 32 15.57 13.31 1.92
N ILE A 33 14.54 13.80 2.62
CA ILE A 33 13.53 14.72 2.06
C ILE A 33 13.43 15.96 2.93
N GLU A 34 13.29 17.13 2.30
CA GLU A 34 13.03 18.38 3.02
C GLU A 34 11.56 18.45 3.48
N ILE A 35 11.36 18.61 4.79
CA ILE A 35 10.05 18.68 5.44
C ILE A 35 10.11 19.84 6.43
N ASP A 36 9.22 20.83 6.27
CA ASP A 36 9.17 22.04 7.09
C ASP A 36 10.51 22.77 7.19
N GLY A 37 11.24 22.87 6.06
CA GLY A 37 12.54 23.52 5.97
C GLY A 37 13.69 22.74 6.62
N ARG A 38 13.49 21.46 6.96
CA ARG A 38 14.50 20.58 7.56
C ARG A 38 14.66 19.33 6.73
N LEU A 39 15.91 18.96 6.45
CA LEU A 39 16.22 17.68 5.85
C LEU A 39 15.93 16.55 6.86
N ARG A 40 15.14 15.56 6.44
CA ARG A 40 14.71 14.42 7.27
C ARG A 40 15.09 13.12 6.59
N GLU A 41 15.69 12.23 7.37
CA GLU A 41 15.98 10.86 6.97
C GLU A 41 14.70 10.01 7.06
N VAL A 42 14.17 9.58 5.92
CA VAL A 42 12.89 8.90 5.84
C VAL A 42 12.99 7.51 5.24
N MET A 43 11.96 6.72 5.50
CA MET A 43 11.63 5.48 4.80
C MET A 43 10.26 5.66 4.14
N ILE A 44 10.18 5.36 2.85
CA ILE A 44 8.97 5.47 2.04
C ILE A 44 8.51 4.07 1.65
N GLN A 45 7.23 3.79 1.81
CA GLN A 45 6.62 2.52 1.41
C GLN A 45 5.30 2.78 0.68
N ALA A 46 5.21 2.40 -0.59
CA ALA A 46 3.94 2.24 -1.28
C ALA A 46 3.36 0.89 -0.85
N ASN A 47 2.41 0.90 0.10
CA ASN A 47 1.95 -0.33 0.73
C ASN A 47 0.81 -0.97 -0.08
N LYS A 48 0.74 -2.31 -0.09
CA LYS A 48 -0.36 -3.09 -0.69
C LYS A 48 -1.76 -2.60 -0.28
N ASN A 49 -1.92 -2.04 0.91
CA ASN A 49 -3.18 -1.51 1.41
C ASN A 49 -3.68 -0.23 0.72
N GLY A 50 -2.88 0.35 -0.19
CA GLY A 50 -3.22 1.51 -1.01
C GLY A 50 -2.80 2.88 -0.45
N PHE A 51 -2.17 2.91 0.72
CA PHE A 51 -1.56 4.11 1.30
C PHE A 51 -0.03 4.13 1.08
N MET A 52 0.50 5.31 0.77
CA MET A 52 1.93 5.57 0.69
C MET A 52 2.35 6.19 2.02
N TYR A 53 3.23 5.50 2.73
CA TYR A 53 3.69 5.89 4.05
C TYR A 53 5.07 6.52 3.94
N VAL A 54 5.29 7.60 4.68
CA VAL A 54 6.60 8.20 4.94
C VAL A 54 6.80 8.19 6.45
N LEU A 55 7.83 7.51 6.92
CA LEU A 55 8.21 7.45 8.34
C LEU A 55 9.61 8.01 8.54
N ASP A 56 9.92 8.57 9.72
CA ASP A 56 11.30 8.86 10.11
C ASP A 56 12.03 7.53 10.36
N ARG A 57 13.06 7.25 9.55
CA ARG A 57 13.69 5.91 9.54
C ARG A 57 14.42 5.57 10.84
N ARG A 58 14.67 6.55 11.71
CA ARG A 58 15.43 6.37 12.96
C ARG A 58 14.56 5.88 14.11
N ASN A 59 13.27 6.20 14.09
CA ASN A 59 12.35 5.90 15.18
C ASN A 59 10.96 5.43 14.74
N CYS A 60 10.74 5.23 13.44
CA CYS A 60 9.49 4.78 12.84
C CYS A 60 8.29 5.72 13.09
N THR A 61 8.54 6.98 13.43
CA THR A 61 7.46 7.97 13.61
C THR A 61 6.82 8.28 12.27
N LEU A 62 5.49 8.23 12.22
CA LEU A 62 4.71 8.57 11.03
C LEU A 62 4.83 10.06 10.70
N ILE A 63 5.19 10.36 9.45
CA ILE A 63 5.28 11.71 8.90
C ILE A 63 4.10 11.98 7.96
N ALA A 64 3.87 11.10 7.00
CA ALA A 64 2.77 11.21 6.04
C ALA A 64 2.20 9.82 5.69
N ALA A 65 0.91 9.76 5.42
CA ALA A 65 0.24 8.56 4.93
C ALA A 65 -0.96 8.95 4.06
N ASN A 66 -0.77 8.90 2.74
CA ASN A 66 -1.77 9.35 1.77
C ASN A 66 -2.16 8.21 0.82
N PRO A 67 -3.44 8.11 0.43
CA PRO A 67 -3.83 7.15 -0.60
C PRO A 67 -3.12 7.50 -1.90
N TYR A 68 -2.50 6.52 -2.56
CA TYR A 68 -1.89 6.70 -3.89
C TYR A 68 -2.67 6.00 -5.01
N VAL A 69 -3.64 5.18 -4.62
CA VAL A 69 -4.66 4.53 -5.47
C VAL A 69 -6.03 4.72 -4.83
N LYS A 70 -7.09 4.25 -5.49
CA LYS A 70 -8.42 4.21 -4.90
C LYS A 70 -8.43 3.28 -3.67
N VAL A 71 -8.89 3.81 -2.55
CA VAL A 71 -9.05 3.08 -1.28
C VAL A 71 -10.47 3.22 -0.75
N ASN A 72 -11.08 2.13 -0.27
CA ASN A 72 -12.42 2.21 0.35
C ASN A 72 -12.53 1.58 1.75
N TRP A 73 -11.54 0.80 2.23
CA TRP A 73 -11.63 0.15 3.56
C TRP A 73 -11.26 1.06 4.72
N ALA A 74 -10.48 2.09 4.45
CA ALA A 74 -10.17 3.16 5.37
C ALA A 74 -10.34 4.50 4.66
N SER A 75 -10.91 5.47 5.36
CA SER A 75 -11.12 6.83 4.84
C SER A 75 -9.84 7.65 4.85
N ARG A 76 -8.94 7.39 5.80
CA ARG A 76 -7.61 7.99 5.94
C ARG A 76 -6.78 7.21 6.97
N ILE A 77 -5.51 7.56 7.09
CA ILE A 77 -4.71 7.26 8.29
C ILE A 77 -4.75 8.46 9.23
N ASP A 78 -5.07 8.21 10.49
CA ASP A 78 -5.02 9.23 11.54
C ASP A 78 -3.56 9.46 11.95
N LEU A 79 -3.00 10.63 11.64
CA LEU A 79 -1.58 10.92 11.88
C LEU A 79 -1.21 11.02 13.37
N THR A 80 -2.18 11.29 14.24
CA THR A 80 -1.93 11.37 15.70
C THR A 80 -1.77 9.98 16.30
N THR A 81 -2.59 9.03 15.88
CA THR A 81 -2.60 7.66 16.41
C THR A 81 -1.80 6.68 15.56
N GLY A 82 -1.51 7.02 14.31
CA GLY A 82 -0.89 6.15 13.31
C GLY A 82 -1.83 5.04 12.78
N ARG A 83 -3.14 5.11 13.06
CA ARG A 83 -4.10 4.03 12.75
C ARG A 83 -5.01 4.37 11.58
N PRO A 84 -5.43 3.39 10.77
CA PRO A 84 -6.46 3.59 9.76
C PRO A 84 -7.82 3.92 10.39
N VAL A 85 -8.51 4.90 9.82
CA VAL A 85 -9.90 5.21 10.15
C VAL A 85 -10.80 4.37 9.25
N LEU A 86 -11.16 3.19 9.76
CA LEU A 86 -11.92 2.15 9.06
C LEU A 86 -13.30 2.65 8.59
N THR A 87 -13.72 2.22 7.41
CA THR A 87 -15.06 2.45 6.87
C THR A 87 -16.04 1.34 7.30
N ASP A 88 -17.29 1.43 6.87
CA ASP A 88 -18.31 0.41 7.11
C ASP A 88 -18.00 -0.93 6.43
N VAL A 89 -17.17 -0.94 5.38
CA VAL A 89 -16.66 -2.14 4.70
C VAL A 89 -16.09 -3.15 5.70
N TYR A 90 -15.40 -2.68 6.74
CA TYR A 90 -14.85 -3.52 7.80
C TYR A 90 -15.92 -4.21 8.64
N LYS A 91 -16.92 -3.45 9.08
CA LYS A 91 -18.03 -4.00 9.89
C LYS A 91 -18.87 -4.99 9.09
N ARG A 92 -19.18 -4.65 7.84
CA ARG A 92 -19.94 -5.51 6.93
C ARG A 92 -19.21 -6.81 6.63
N PHE A 93 -17.90 -6.74 6.37
CA PHE A 93 -17.09 -7.92 6.14
C PHE A 93 -17.08 -8.86 7.35
N LEU A 94 -16.87 -8.31 8.56
CA LEU A 94 -16.92 -9.10 9.80
C LEU A 94 -18.31 -9.65 10.13
N ALA A 95 -19.38 -9.03 9.64
CA ALA A 95 -20.75 -9.56 9.71
C ALA A 95 -21.00 -10.72 8.72
N GLY A 96 -20.01 -11.09 7.90
CA GLY A 96 -20.09 -12.18 6.93
C GLY A 96 -20.70 -11.78 5.58
N GLU A 97 -20.86 -10.48 5.33
CA GLU A 97 -21.29 -9.99 4.02
C GLU A 97 -20.19 -10.19 2.95
N GLU A 98 -20.60 -10.33 1.69
CA GLU A 98 -19.69 -10.16 0.56
C GLU A 98 -19.42 -8.68 0.37
N VAL A 99 -18.15 -8.28 0.36
CA VAL A 99 -17.72 -6.88 0.21
C VAL A 99 -16.78 -6.73 -0.98
N GLU A 100 -16.82 -5.55 -1.60
CA GLU A 100 -15.82 -5.12 -2.57
C GLU A 100 -14.76 -4.26 -1.83
N ILE A 101 -13.52 -4.71 -1.84
CA ILE A 101 -12.37 -4.04 -1.24
C ILE A 101 -11.55 -3.35 -2.35
N TRP A 102 -11.21 -2.09 -2.12
CA TRP A 102 -10.31 -1.29 -2.94
C TRP A 102 -9.10 -0.82 -2.12
N PRO A 103 -7.88 -0.96 -2.67
CA PRO A 103 -7.57 -1.76 -3.86
C PRO A 103 -7.57 -3.25 -3.51
N SER A 104 -7.56 -4.15 -4.51
CA SER A 104 -7.17 -5.55 -4.30
C SER A 104 -5.72 -5.66 -3.83
N ARG A 105 -4.89 -4.73 -4.32
CA ARG A 105 -3.52 -4.41 -3.94
C ARG A 105 -3.19 -3.04 -4.54
N GLY A 106 -2.53 -2.14 -3.84
CA GLY A 106 -2.09 -0.87 -4.44
C GLY A 106 -0.81 -1.05 -5.25
N THR A 107 0.16 -1.72 -4.64
CA THR A 107 1.36 -2.34 -5.21
C THR A 107 1.44 -3.77 -4.66
N ASN A 108 2.51 -4.48 -4.98
CA ASN A 108 2.86 -5.75 -4.37
C ASN A 108 4.40 -5.81 -4.31
N ALA A 109 5.02 -6.99 -4.41
CA ALA A 109 6.46 -7.17 -4.64
C ALA A 109 6.99 -6.57 -5.98
N VAL A 110 6.77 -5.27 -6.18
CA VAL A 110 7.00 -4.47 -7.38
C VAL A 110 7.63 -3.16 -6.90
N PRO A 111 8.97 -3.07 -6.88
CA PRO A 111 9.65 -1.96 -6.26
C PRO A 111 9.34 -0.59 -6.91
N ILE A 112 9.12 0.41 -6.07
CA ILE A 112 9.06 1.82 -6.49
C ILE A 112 10.46 2.37 -6.74
N ALA A 113 10.54 3.45 -7.53
CA ALA A 113 11.74 4.26 -7.66
C ALA A 113 11.53 5.64 -7.03
N PHE A 114 12.58 6.23 -6.47
CA PHE A 114 12.58 7.60 -5.98
C PHE A 114 13.62 8.41 -6.73
N ASP A 115 13.26 9.60 -7.19
CA ASP A 115 14.19 10.54 -7.79
C ASP A 115 14.51 11.67 -6.80
N PRO A 116 15.75 11.76 -6.29
CA PRO A 116 16.13 12.79 -5.34
C PRO A 116 16.18 14.21 -5.94
N ASN A 117 16.24 14.36 -7.27
CA ASN A 117 16.25 15.68 -7.90
C ASN A 117 14.86 16.32 -7.93
N THR A 118 13.82 15.50 -8.08
CA THR A 118 12.42 15.95 -8.15
C THR A 118 11.65 15.71 -6.85
N GLY A 119 12.15 14.83 -5.98
CA GLY A 119 11.47 14.37 -4.77
C GLY A 119 10.26 13.47 -5.05
N LEU A 120 10.12 12.97 -6.28
CA LEU A 120 8.97 12.16 -6.70
C LEU A 120 9.24 10.65 -6.54
N VAL A 121 8.18 9.93 -6.21
CA VAL A 121 8.12 8.47 -6.25
C VAL A 121 7.45 8.03 -7.54
N TYR A 122 8.07 7.08 -8.24
CA TYR A 122 7.53 6.42 -9.41
C TYR A 122 7.07 5.01 -9.04
N ALA A 123 5.80 4.70 -9.28
CA ALA A 123 5.21 3.41 -8.93
C ALA A 123 4.43 2.81 -10.11
N SER A 124 4.41 1.48 -10.16
CA SER A 124 3.48 0.70 -10.97
C SER A 124 2.34 0.24 -10.06
N THR A 125 1.17 0.84 -10.25
CA THR A 125 0.04 0.70 -9.33
C THR A 125 -1.07 -0.14 -9.93
N TRP A 126 -1.86 -0.76 -9.07
CA TRP A 126 -3.06 -1.52 -9.42
C TRP A 126 -4.30 -0.71 -9.07
N ASP A 127 -5.25 -0.66 -10.00
CA ASP A 127 -6.56 -0.02 -9.84
C ASP A 127 -7.66 -1.05 -10.09
N VAL A 128 -7.59 -2.15 -9.32
CA VAL A 128 -8.49 -3.30 -9.45
C VAL A 128 -9.09 -3.63 -8.09
N PRO A 129 -10.41 -3.86 -7.97
CA PRO A 129 -11.03 -4.32 -6.73
C PRO A 129 -10.84 -5.82 -6.52
N ARG A 130 -10.98 -6.25 -5.27
CA ARG A 130 -11.24 -7.65 -4.94
C ARG A 130 -12.61 -7.74 -4.29
N VAL A 131 -13.43 -8.69 -4.71
CA VAL A 131 -14.67 -9.04 -3.99
C VAL A 131 -14.36 -10.23 -3.10
N GLN A 132 -14.72 -10.14 -1.83
CA GLN A 132 -14.31 -11.08 -0.79
C GLN A 132 -15.46 -11.39 0.19
N LYS A 133 -15.53 -12.64 0.64
CA LYS A 133 -16.44 -13.09 1.70
C LYS A 133 -15.75 -14.06 2.66
N ILE A 134 -16.05 -13.96 3.95
CA ILE A 134 -15.58 -14.93 4.95
C ILE A 134 -16.18 -16.31 4.62
N SER A 135 -15.32 -17.33 4.55
CA SER A 135 -15.74 -18.72 4.35
C SER A 135 -16.22 -19.33 5.65
N ALA A 136 -17.05 -20.37 5.55
CA ALA A 136 -17.36 -21.21 6.70
C ALA A 136 -16.05 -21.75 7.33
N PRO A 137 -15.91 -21.72 8.67
CA PRO A 137 -14.73 -22.24 9.34
C PRO A 137 -14.46 -23.69 8.96
N LYS A 138 -13.19 -24.03 8.77
CA LYS A 138 -12.73 -25.39 8.55
C LYS A 138 -11.62 -25.70 9.55
N PRO A 139 -11.48 -26.96 10.00
CA PRO A 139 -10.33 -27.35 10.82
C PRO A 139 -9.02 -27.04 10.09
N GLU A 140 -8.04 -26.53 10.83
CA GLU A 140 -6.69 -26.36 10.30
C GLU A 140 -6.06 -27.73 10.05
N VAL A 141 -5.45 -27.90 8.88
CA VAL A 141 -4.72 -29.12 8.51
C VAL A 141 -3.31 -28.70 8.11
N LEU A 142 -2.31 -29.21 8.84
CA LEU A 142 -0.90 -28.89 8.59
C LEU A 142 -0.52 -29.19 7.13
N GLY A 143 0.07 -28.21 6.46
CA GLY A 143 0.47 -28.31 5.05
C GLY A 143 -0.65 -28.06 4.03
N ALA A 144 -1.89 -27.84 4.47
CA ALA A 144 -3.00 -27.45 3.60
C ALA A 144 -3.21 -25.92 3.58
N ASN A 145 -4.05 -25.45 2.65
CA ASN A 145 -4.42 -24.04 2.57
C ASN A 145 -5.29 -23.61 3.77
N SER A 146 -5.00 -22.43 4.32
CA SER A 146 -5.72 -21.83 5.46
C SER A 146 -6.22 -20.40 5.16
N THR A 147 -6.70 -20.16 3.94
CA THR A 147 -7.06 -18.81 3.45
C THR A 147 -8.28 -18.20 4.15
N GLY A 148 -9.24 -19.01 4.59
CA GLY A 148 -10.42 -18.55 5.36
C GLY A 148 -11.42 -17.65 4.61
N VAL A 149 -11.17 -17.28 3.36
CA VAL A 149 -12.02 -16.41 2.54
C VAL A 149 -12.20 -16.97 1.13
N THR A 150 -13.35 -16.68 0.51
CA THR A 150 -13.51 -16.77 -0.94
C THR A 150 -13.28 -15.39 -1.53
N SER A 151 -12.58 -15.31 -2.67
CA SER A 151 -12.37 -14.04 -3.35
C SER A 151 -12.37 -14.18 -4.87
N ARG A 152 -12.68 -13.08 -5.55
CA ARG A 152 -12.66 -12.96 -7.01
C ARG A 152 -12.36 -11.52 -7.42
N ILE A 153 -11.80 -11.35 -8.60
CA ILE A 153 -11.74 -10.04 -9.26
C ILE A 153 -13.05 -9.88 -10.07
N PRO A 154 -13.74 -8.74 -9.99
CA PRO A 154 -14.89 -8.46 -10.86
C PRO A 154 -14.54 -8.55 -12.36
N PRO A 155 -15.50 -8.85 -13.25
CA PRO A 155 -15.25 -8.88 -14.68
C PRO A 155 -14.69 -7.55 -15.18
N VAL A 156 -13.58 -7.62 -15.92
CA VAL A 156 -12.96 -6.49 -16.61
C VAL A 156 -13.60 -6.31 -17.99
N ARG A 157 -13.94 -5.08 -18.35
CA ARG A 157 -14.49 -4.72 -19.67
C ARG A 157 -13.42 -4.00 -20.50
N PRO A 158 -13.50 -4.05 -21.84
CA PRO A 158 -12.64 -3.25 -22.70
C PRO A 158 -12.69 -1.77 -22.32
N GLY A 159 -11.52 -1.17 -22.08
CA GLY A 159 -11.38 0.23 -21.69
C GLY A 159 -11.45 0.50 -20.18
N ASP A 160 -11.71 -0.50 -19.33
CA ASP A 160 -11.52 -0.35 -17.88
C ASP A 160 -10.02 -0.11 -17.59
N VAL A 161 -9.72 0.80 -16.66
CA VAL A 161 -8.35 1.04 -16.20
C VAL A 161 -8.04 0.04 -15.09
N LEU A 162 -6.93 -0.67 -15.24
CA LEU A 162 -6.50 -1.74 -14.33
C LEU A 162 -5.30 -1.33 -13.47
N GLY A 163 -4.67 -0.22 -13.80
CA GLY A 163 -3.50 0.27 -13.08
C GLY A 163 -2.94 1.52 -13.71
N HIS A 164 -1.88 2.04 -13.11
CA HIS A 164 -1.19 3.22 -13.62
C HIS A 164 0.31 3.09 -13.43
N PHE A 165 1.08 3.59 -14.39
CA PHE A 165 2.38 4.16 -14.06
C PHE A 165 2.15 5.58 -13.55
N VAL A 166 2.74 5.93 -12.41
CA VAL A 166 2.45 7.19 -11.74
C VAL A 166 3.71 7.79 -11.13
N ALA A 167 3.83 9.12 -11.22
CA ALA A 167 4.76 9.90 -10.40
C ALA A 167 3.99 10.64 -9.31
N ILE A 168 4.39 10.46 -8.05
CA ILE A 168 3.63 10.88 -6.87
C ILE A 168 4.55 11.66 -5.93
N ASN A 169 4.07 12.75 -5.36
CA ASN A 169 4.71 13.38 -4.22
C ASN A 169 4.42 12.54 -2.95
N PRO A 170 5.43 11.93 -2.31
CA PRO A 170 5.21 11.00 -1.20
C PRO A 170 4.65 11.67 0.07
N LEU A 171 4.83 12.98 0.24
CA LEU A 171 4.34 13.72 1.41
C LEU A 171 2.87 14.10 1.30
N THR A 172 2.37 14.32 0.08
CA THR A 172 1.00 14.81 -0.16
C THR A 172 0.10 13.78 -0.83
N GLY A 173 0.66 12.75 -1.46
CA GLY A 173 -0.07 11.81 -2.32
C GLY A 173 -0.49 12.41 -3.66
N GLU A 174 -0.10 13.66 -3.96
CA GLU A 174 -0.44 14.32 -5.22
C GLU A 174 0.28 13.63 -6.39
N LYS A 175 -0.50 13.23 -7.40
CA LYS A 175 0.03 12.66 -8.64
C LYS A 175 0.49 13.79 -9.55
N LYS A 176 1.78 13.83 -9.86
CA LYS A 176 2.33 14.77 -10.83
C LYS A 176 1.89 14.43 -12.26
N TRP A 177 1.84 13.14 -12.56
CA TRP A 177 1.29 12.57 -13.78
C TRP A 177 0.93 11.10 -13.55
N GLU A 178 0.05 10.57 -14.39
CA GLU A 178 -0.27 9.14 -14.45
C GLU A 178 -0.52 8.70 -15.89
N VAL A 179 -0.16 7.45 -16.20
CA VAL A 179 -0.43 6.79 -17.47
C VAL A 179 -1.28 5.56 -17.19
N PRO A 180 -2.53 5.49 -17.71
CA PRO A 180 -3.42 4.37 -17.44
C PRO A 180 -2.97 3.10 -18.16
N LEU A 181 -3.17 1.96 -17.51
CA LEU A 181 -2.95 0.63 -18.04
C LEU A 181 -4.30 -0.07 -18.20
N THR A 182 -4.67 -0.39 -19.45
CA THR A 182 -5.99 -0.99 -19.77
C THR A 182 -5.91 -2.47 -20.13
N ASP A 183 -4.72 -2.96 -20.52
CA ASP A 183 -4.54 -4.36 -20.91
C ASP A 183 -4.36 -5.25 -19.66
N PHE A 184 -3.41 -4.87 -18.79
CA PHE A 184 -3.10 -5.55 -17.53
C PHE A 184 -2.54 -4.57 -16.50
N PRO A 185 -2.75 -4.78 -15.19
CA PRO A 185 -2.05 -4.02 -14.16
C PRO A 185 -0.54 -4.32 -14.22
N GLY A 186 0.28 -3.29 -14.02
CA GLY A 186 1.73 -3.44 -14.07
C GLY A 186 2.28 -4.18 -12.84
N SER A 187 3.15 -5.15 -13.08
CA SER A 187 3.90 -5.88 -12.03
C SER A 187 5.43 -5.76 -12.22
N ALA A 188 5.87 -4.67 -12.86
CA ALA A 188 7.28 -4.40 -13.12
C ALA A 188 7.76 -3.24 -12.22
N GLY A 189 8.91 -3.44 -11.57
CA GLY A 189 9.52 -2.40 -10.75
C GLY A 189 9.93 -1.20 -11.60
N MET A 190 9.88 -0.01 -10.99
CA MET A 190 10.23 1.24 -11.68
C MET A 190 11.73 1.51 -11.55
N LEU A 191 12.29 2.24 -12.52
CA LEU A 191 13.66 2.74 -12.50
C LEU A 191 13.66 4.23 -12.86
N ALA A 192 14.26 5.04 -11.99
CA ALA A 192 14.52 6.46 -12.27
C ALA A 192 16.03 6.66 -12.50
N THR A 193 16.39 7.52 -13.46
CA THR A 193 17.79 7.83 -13.78
C THR A 193 17.99 9.34 -13.91
N GLY A 194 19.23 9.82 -13.80
CA GLY A 194 19.54 11.25 -13.95
C GLY A 194 19.32 11.83 -15.36
N GLY A 195 18.93 11.01 -16.34
CA GLY A 195 18.64 11.45 -17.71
C GLY A 195 17.25 12.07 -17.91
N GLY A 196 16.35 11.93 -16.93
CA GLY A 196 14.93 12.27 -17.08
C GLY A 196 14.12 11.07 -17.56
#